data_AF-A0A3N9N4L9-F1
#
_entry.id   AF-A0A3N9N4L9-F1
#
_cell.length_a   1.000
_cell.length_b   1.000
_cell.length_c   1.000
_cell.angle_alpha   90.00
_cell.angle_beta   90.00
_cell.angle_gamma   90.00
#
_symmetry.space_group_name_H-M   'P 1'
#
loop_
_entity.id
_entity.type
_entity.pdbx_description
1 polymer ?
#
loop_
_entity_poly.entity_id
_entity_poly.type
_entity_poly.pdbx_seq_one_letter_code
_entity_poly.pdbx_strand_id
1 'polypeptide(L)'
;RKIDENQFSAEWKILNLNRNFPHYSMVSPIEFDKTNFGVKLINPVDHYQKTTRTVKYAILFIGLTFLSYFLIEILNKKVLHPIQYLLIGSALVIFYLVLLSLSEHLPFVFAYLLSSLAMIGLISFYTRAIFKSTRFSVMISAILILLYGFLYINIQLQDYALLFGSLGLFLVLAIVMYITRHFDWYHDFRSESKAQT
;
A
#
# COMPACT_ATOMS: atom_id res chain seq x y z
N ARG A 1 -29.36 14.48 20.95
CA ARG A 1 -28.46 13.53 20.26
C ARG A 1 -28.89 12.12 20.64
N LYS A 2 -29.14 11.25 19.65
CA LYS A 2 -29.34 9.80 19.84
C LYS A 2 -28.39 9.07 18.88
N ILE A 3 -27.75 8.01 19.36
CA ILE A 3 -26.84 7.16 18.60
C ILE A 3 -27.43 5.76 18.66
N ASP A 4 -27.72 5.18 17.50
CA ASP A 4 -28.18 3.81 17.34
C ASP A 4 -27.21 3.06 16.41
N GLU A 5 -27.23 1.72 16.41
CA GLU A 5 -26.22 0.90 15.71
C GLU A 5 -26.11 1.21 14.21
N ASN A 6 -27.18 1.71 13.60
CA ASN A 6 -27.23 2.02 12.16
C ASN A 6 -27.46 3.49 11.83
N GLN A 7 -27.75 4.38 12.81
CA GLN A 7 -28.09 5.77 12.53
C GLN A 7 -27.64 6.76 13.62
N PHE A 8 -27.19 7.93 13.17
CA PHE A 8 -26.88 9.08 14.01
C PHE A 8 -27.91 10.19 13.77
N SER A 9 -28.68 10.53 14.81
CA SER A 9 -29.67 11.62 14.76
C SER A 9 -29.31 12.74 15.73
N ALA A 10 -29.10 13.93 15.18
CA ALA A 10 -28.79 15.13 15.94
C ALA A 10 -29.68 16.29 15.49
N GLU A 11 -30.55 16.74 16.39
CA GLU A 11 -31.31 17.98 16.24
C GLU A 11 -30.55 19.11 16.90
N TRP A 12 -30.40 20.22 16.18
CA TRP A 12 -29.73 21.43 16.67
C TRP A 12 -30.69 22.60 16.59
N LYS A 13 -30.85 23.31 17.70
CA LYS A 13 -31.66 24.51 17.78
C LYS A 13 -30.73 25.73 17.78
N ILE A 14 -30.80 26.53 16.72
CA ILE A 14 -30.04 27.77 16.62
C ILE A 14 -30.94 28.90 17.10
N LEU A 15 -30.49 29.64 18.13
CA LEU A 15 -31.21 30.84 18.57
C LEU A 15 -31.05 31.94 17.52
N ASN A 16 -32.12 32.72 17.30
CA ASN A 16 -32.13 33.82 16.32
C ASN A 16 -31.03 34.87 16.53
N LEU A 17 -30.48 34.95 17.74
CA LEU A 17 -29.39 35.86 18.12
C LEU A 17 -28.02 35.43 17.57
N ASN A 18 -27.85 34.16 17.19
CA ASN A 18 -26.59 33.61 16.71
C ASN A 18 -26.54 33.48 15.17
N ARG A 19 -27.42 34.20 14.46
CA ARG A 19 -27.45 34.20 12.99
C ARG A 19 -26.44 35.21 12.46
N ASN A 20 -25.58 34.79 11.54
CA ASN A 20 -24.60 35.65 10.87
C ASN A 20 -25.18 36.46 9.70
N PHE A 21 -26.48 36.78 9.72
CA PHE A 21 -27.12 37.60 8.69
C PHE A 21 -28.21 38.50 9.28
N PRO A 22 -28.35 39.73 8.74
CA PRO A 22 -29.37 40.67 9.19
C PRO A 22 -30.78 40.17 8.79
N HIS A 23 -31.76 40.41 9.66
CA HIS A 23 -33.17 40.07 9.39
C HIS A 23 -33.76 40.92 8.25
N TYR A 24 -33.18 42.10 8.00
CA TYR A 24 -33.60 43.04 6.99
C TYR A 24 -32.39 43.82 6.45
N SER A 25 -32.33 44.00 5.13
CA SER A 25 -31.30 44.77 4.43
C SER A 25 -32.00 45.74 3.47
N MET A 26 -31.72 47.04 3.61
CA MET A 26 -32.21 48.07 2.67
C MET A 26 -31.26 48.32 1.50
N VAL A 27 -30.02 47.80 1.57
CA VAL A 27 -28.89 48.27 0.73
C VAL A 27 -28.42 47.20 -0.27
N SER A 28 -28.72 45.91 -0.04
CA SER A 28 -28.30 44.81 -0.91
C SER A 28 -29.18 43.56 -0.72
N PRO A 29 -29.39 42.73 -1.76
CA PRO A 29 -29.94 41.38 -1.58
C PRO A 29 -29.12 40.60 -0.54
N ILE A 30 -29.81 39.83 0.31
CA ILE A 30 -29.16 39.00 1.32
C ILE A 30 -28.54 37.79 0.62
N GLU A 31 -27.21 37.69 0.61
CA GLU A 31 -26.49 36.52 0.10
C GLU A 31 -26.56 35.35 1.10
N PHE A 32 -27.41 34.36 0.82
CA PHE A 32 -27.58 33.18 1.69
C PHE A 32 -26.43 32.16 1.59
N ASP A 33 -25.66 32.16 0.49
CA ASP A 33 -24.61 31.14 0.22
C ASP A 33 -23.48 31.11 1.25
N LYS A 34 -23.20 32.24 1.92
CA LYS A 34 -22.14 32.33 2.95
C LYS A 34 -22.62 32.02 4.36
N THR A 35 -23.90 31.68 4.54
CA THR A 35 -24.52 31.50 5.86
C THR A 35 -24.75 30.03 6.26
N ASN A 36 -24.18 29.10 5.50
CA ASN A 36 -24.28 27.67 5.78
C ASN A 36 -23.66 27.34 7.15
N PHE A 37 -24.51 26.88 8.07
CA PHE A 37 -24.12 26.38 9.38
C PHE A 37 -24.35 24.87 9.42
N GLY A 38 -23.32 24.12 9.77
CA GLY A 38 -23.37 22.67 9.86
C GLY A 38 -22.21 22.14 10.68
N VAL A 39 -22.31 20.86 11.06
CA VAL A 39 -21.21 20.18 11.75
C VAL A 39 -20.45 19.36 10.71
N LYS A 40 -19.17 19.65 10.54
CA LYS A 40 -18.28 18.75 9.81
C LYS A 40 -17.92 17.60 10.75
N LEU A 41 -18.50 16.43 10.52
CA LEU A 41 -18.08 15.20 11.18
C LEU A 41 -16.69 14.83 10.67
N ILE A 42 -15.66 15.31 11.38
CA ILE A 42 -14.29 14.86 11.17
C ILE A 42 -14.26 13.44 11.74
N ASN A 43 -13.96 12.44 10.90
CA ASN A 43 -13.89 11.05 11.33
C ASN A 43 -12.42 10.73 11.68
N PRO A 44 -11.98 10.85 12.94
CA PRO A 44 -10.58 10.58 13.32
C PRO A 44 -10.17 9.11 13.07
N VAL A 45 -11.13 8.22 12.83
CA VAL A 45 -10.93 6.78 12.60
C VAL A 45 -10.41 6.46 11.19
N ASP A 46 -10.44 7.40 10.23
CA ASP A 46 -10.15 7.10 8.82
C ASP A 46 -8.69 6.66 8.58
N HIS A 47 -7.72 7.24 9.33
CA HIS A 47 -6.31 6.83 9.26
C HIS A 47 -6.09 5.41 9.78
N TYR A 48 -6.69 5.10 10.94
CA TYR A 48 -6.56 3.77 11.55
C TYR A 48 -7.27 2.70 10.70
N GLN A 49 -8.42 3.04 10.09
CA GLN A 49 -9.12 2.14 9.16
C GLN A 49 -8.31 1.88 7.89
N LYS A 50 -7.69 2.91 7.31
CA LYS A 50 -6.80 2.76 6.14
C LYS A 50 -5.59 1.90 6.46
N THR A 51 -4.94 2.12 7.61
CA THR A 51 -3.81 1.27 8.04
C THR A 51 -4.26 -0.16 8.33
N THR A 52 -5.39 -0.36 9.01
CA THR A 52 -5.93 -1.71 9.28
C THR A 52 -6.21 -2.47 7.99
N ARG A 53 -6.73 -1.81 6.95
CA ARG A 53 -6.90 -2.42 5.61
C ARG A 53 -5.58 -2.76 4.97
N THR A 54 -4.60 -1.86 5.03
CA THR A 54 -3.24 -2.09 4.51
C THR A 54 -2.62 -3.36 5.11
N VAL A 55 -2.79 -3.59 6.42
CA VAL A 55 -2.30 -4.79 7.10
C VAL A 55 -3.00 -6.07 6.62
N LYS A 56 -4.31 -6.03 6.31
CA LYS A 56 -5.01 -7.20 5.73
C LYS A 56 -4.41 -7.64 4.40
N TYR A 57 -3.91 -6.70 3.61
CA TYR A 57 -3.22 -6.98 2.34
C TYR A 57 -1.73 -7.28 2.51
N ALA A 58 -1.18 -7.24 3.73
CA ALA A 58 0.24 -7.44 3.97
C ALA A 58 0.73 -8.82 3.53
N ILE A 59 -0.06 -9.87 3.76
CA ILE A 59 0.36 -11.23 3.39
C ILE A 59 0.47 -11.41 1.87
N LEU A 60 -0.46 -10.83 1.12
CA LEU A 60 -0.43 -10.79 -0.34
C LEU A 60 0.81 -10.05 -0.83
N PHE A 61 1.08 -8.88 -0.24
CA PHE A 61 2.22 -8.03 -0.59
C PHE A 61 3.57 -8.72 -0.31
N ILE A 62 3.70 -9.36 0.84
CA ILE A 62 4.89 -10.13 1.23
C ILE A 62 5.09 -11.30 0.26
N GLY A 63 4.03 -12.07 -0.02
CA GLY A 63 4.08 -13.19 -0.95
C GLY A 63 4.51 -12.78 -2.37
N LEU A 64 3.94 -11.69 -2.89
CA LEU A 64 4.30 -11.14 -4.21
C LEU A 64 5.75 -10.62 -4.25
N THR A 65 6.23 -10.02 -3.16
CA THR A 65 7.61 -9.55 -3.08
C THR A 65 8.59 -10.72 -3.08
N PHE A 66 8.32 -11.76 -2.29
CA PHE A 66 9.14 -12.98 -2.29
C PHE A 66 9.09 -13.70 -3.63
N LEU A 67 7.92 -13.79 -4.26
CA LEU A 67 7.79 -14.33 -5.62
C LEU A 67 8.62 -13.54 -6.63
N SER A 68 8.66 -12.22 -6.52
CA SER A 68 9.46 -11.36 -7.40
C SER A 68 10.96 -11.62 -7.23
N TYR A 69 11.43 -11.76 -5.99
CA TYR A 69 12.81 -12.14 -5.69
C TYR A 69 13.15 -13.53 -6.24
N PHE A 70 12.25 -14.49 -6.05
CA PHE A 70 12.39 -15.85 -6.54
C PHE A 70 12.49 -15.92 -8.08
N LEU A 71 11.63 -15.20 -8.80
CA LEU A 71 11.69 -15.12 -10.26
C LEU A 71 13.02 -14.52 -10.74
N ILE A 72 13.52 -13.49 -10.06
CA ILE A 72 14.80 -12.85 -10.41
C ILE A 72 15.95 -13.81 -10.15
N GLU A 73 15.93 -14.55 -9.04
CA GLU A 73 16.91 -15.58 -8.70
C GLU A 73 16.97 -16.66 -9.78
N ILE A 74 15.82 -17.18 -10.21
CA ILE A 74 15.68 -18.16 -11.29
C ILE A 74 16.26 -17.62 -12.61
N LEU A 75 15.83 -16.41 -13.02
CA LEU A 75 16.25 -15.81 -14.29
C LEU A 75 17.75 -15.53 -14.35
N ASN A 76 18.37 -15.27 -13.21
CA ASN A 76 19.75 -14.82 -13.14
C ASN A 76 20.72 -15.86 -12.56
N LYS A 77 20.23 -17.04 -12.17
CA LYS A 77 21.02 -18.14 -11.58
C LYS A 77 21.87 -17.71 -10.37
N LYS A 78 21.37 -16.76 -9.59
CA LYS A 78 22.05 -16.27 -8.37
C LYS A 78 21.22 -16.57 -7.15
N VAL A 79 21.71 -17.52 -6.35
CA VAL A 79 21.02 -17.98 -5.15
C VAL A 79 21.15 -16.96 -4.03
N LEU A 80 20.02 -16.60 -3.43
CA LEU A 80 19.96 -15.74 -2.24
C LEU A 80 20.07 -16.61 -0.98
N HIS A 81 20.89 -16.18 -0.02
CA HIS A 81 21.00 -16.90 1.24
C HIS A 81 19.70 -16.74 2.06
N PRO A 82 19.19 -17.77 2.77
CA PRO A 82 17.93 -17.68 3.52
C PRO A 82 17.83 -16.49 4.48
N ILE A 83 18.96 -16.09 5.07
CA ILE A 83 19.03 -14.90 5.96
C ILE A 83 18.64 -13.59 5.23
N GLN A 84 18.92 -13.49 3.92
CA GLN A 84 18.61 -12.31 3.13
C GLN A 84 17.10 -12.21 2.87
N TYR A 85 16.44 -13.35 2.63
CA TYR A 85 14.98 -13.41 2.56
C TYR A 85 14.34 -12.99 3.89
N LEU A 86 14.91 -13.44 5.01
CA LEU A 86 14.43 -13.05 6.33
C LEU A 86 14.57 -11.55 6.57
N LEU A 87 15.72 -10.96 6.23
CA LEU A 87 15.95 -9.52 6.34
C LEU A 87 15.01 -8.69 5.45
N ILE A 88 14.78 -9.12 4.21
CA ILE A 88 13.81 -8.47 3.31
C ILE A 88 12.41 -8.58 3.91
N GLY A 89 12.01 -9.77 4.39
CA GLY A 89 10.75 -9.99 5.07
C GLY A 89 10.55 -9.08 6.28
N SER A 90 11.57 -8.96 7.13
CA SER A 90 11.55 -8.04 8.29
C SER A 90 11.38 -6.59 7.85
N ALA A 91 12.07 -6.16 6.78
CA ALA A 91 11.91 -4.82 6.23
C ALA A 91 10.46 -4.57 5.77
N LEU A 92 9.83 -5.55 5.09
CA LEU A 92 8.43 -5.47 4.69
C LEU A 92 7.46 -5.35 5.87
N VAL A 93 7.74 -6.01 7.01
CA VAL A 93 6.93 -5.86 8.22
C VAL A 93 7.11 -4.47 8.83
N ILE A 94 8.36 -3.98 8.91
CA ILE A 94 8.69 -2.65 9.44
C ILE A 94 8.01 -1.53 8.62
N PHE A 95 7.82 -1.72 7.31
CA PHE A 95 7.08 -0.77 6.48
C PHE A 95 5.71 -0.42 7.06
N TYR A 96 4.94 -1.41 7.53
CA TYR A 96 3.60 -1.17 8.08
C TYR A 96 3.65 -0.41 9.41
N LEU A 97 4.67 -0.65 10.23
CA LEU A 97 4.87 0.07 11.49
C LEU A 97 5.25 1.53 11.23
N VAL A 98 6.16 1.77 10.28
CA VAL A 98 6.59 3.11 9.87
C VAL A 98 5.42 3.88 9.25
N LEU A 99 4.65 3.23 8.37
CA LEU A 99 3.46 3.81 7.76
C LEU A 99 2.42 4.22 8.81
N LEU A 100 2.15 3.34 9.79
CA LEU A 100 1.22 3.63 10.88
C LEU A 100 1.68 4.84 11.67
N SER A 101 2.92 4.83 12.17
CA SER A 101 3.48 5.92 12.97
C SER A 101 3.51 7.26 12.21
N LEU A 102 3.89 7.26 10.93
CA LEU A 102 3.87 8.49 10.11
C LEU A 102 2.45 8.97 9.83
N SER A 103 1.49 8.06 9.68
CA SER A 103 0.09 8.41 9.39
C SER A 103 -0.64 9.07 10.57
N GLU A 104 -0.09 8.97 11.78
CA GLU A 104 -0.59 9.66 12.97
C GLU A 104 -0.24 11.15 12.95
N HIS A 105 0.90 11.51 12.37
CA HIS A 105 1.40 12.88 12.35
C HIS A 105 1.20 13.58 11.00
N LEU A 106 1.11 12.83 9.90
CA LEU A 106 1.03 13.36 8.54
C LEU A 106 -0.23 12.87 7.82
N PRO A 107 -0.72 13.61 6.81
CA PRO A 107 -1.76 13.10 5.93
C PRO A 107 -1.34 11.78 5.27
N PHE A 108 -2.28 10.84 5.14
CA PHE A 108 -2.02 9.47 4.70
C PHE A 108 -1.18 9.37 3.42
N VAL A 109 -1.45 10.22 2.43
CA VAL A 109 -0.71 10.23 1.15
C VAL A 109 0.79 10.54 1.35
N PHE A 110 1.11 11.52 2.20
CA PHE A 110 2.50 11.87 2.50
C PHE A 110 3.19 10.82 3.35
N ALA A 111 2.48 10.30 4.38
CA ALA A 111 2.99 9.20 5.20
C ALA A 111 3.31 7.97 4.33
N TYR A 112 2.43 7.66 3.38
CA TYR A 112 2.59 6.55 2.44
C TYR A 112 3.78 6.75 1.50
N LEU A 113 3.89 7.91 0.86
CA LEU A 113 4.99 8.21 -0.05
C LEU A 113 6.34 8.17 0.67
N LEU A 114 6.44 8.77 1.85
CA LEU A 114 7.70 8.78 2.60
C LEU A 114 8.10 7.37 3.06
N SER A 115 7.14 6.59 3.58
CA SER A 115 7.39 5.21 4.02
C SER A 115 7.79 4.30 2.86
N SER A 116 7.07 4.39 1.73
CA SER A 116 7.36 3.56 0.55
C SER A 116 8.70 3.93 -0.08
N LEU A 117 9.04 5.22 -0.21
CA LEU A 117 10.34 5.65 -0.72
C LEU A 117 11.48 5.20 0.19
N ALA A 118 11.33 5.34 1.51
CA ALA A 118 12.32 4.87 2.47
C ALA A 118 12.54 3.35 2.34
N MET A 119 11.45 2.59 2.21
CA MET A 119 11.52 1.12 2.11
C MET A 119 12.10 0.66 0.77
N ILE A 120 11.68 1.26 -0.35
CA ILE A 120 12.25 0.99 -1.67
C ILE A 120 13.74 1.32 -1.65
N GLY A 121 14.14 2.47 -1.10
CA GLY A 121 15.54 2.87 -0.98
C GLY A 121 16.37 1.87 -0.18
N LEU A 122 15.88 1.47 1.00
CA LEU A 122 16.54 0.48 1.86
C LEU A 122 16.76 -0.85 1.14
N ILE A 123 15.71 -1.41 0.55
CA ILE A 123 15.76 -2.71 -0.13
C ILE A 123 16.63 -2.63 -1.40
N SER A 124 16.54 -1.53 -2.15
CA SER A 124 17.32 -1.32 -3.37
C SER A 124 18.81 -1.18 -3.09
N PHE A 125 19.16 -0.44 -2.03
CA PHE A 125 20.54 -0.29 -1.56
C PHE A 125 21.10 -1.62 -1.07
N TYR A 126 20.32 -2.36 -0.26
CA TYR A 126 20.68 -3.69 0.22
C TYR A 126 20.91 -4.68 -0.92
N THR A 127 20.01 -4.70 -1.91
CA THR A 127 20.13 -5.54 -3.11
C THR A 127 21.38 -5.19 -3.91
N ARG A 128 21.69 -3.89 -4.08
CA ARG A 128 22.92 -3.44 -4.75
C ARG A 128 24.16 -3.93 -4.03
N ALA A 129 24.18 -3.89 -2.70
CA ALA A 129 25.30 -4.34 -1.89
C ALA A 129 25.55 -5.86 -2.01
N ILE A 130 24.49 -6.67 -2.01
CA ILE A 130 24.60 -8.13 -2.14
C ILE A 130 25.08 -8.54 -3.53
N PHE A 131 24.40 -8.08 -4.57
CA PHE A 131 24.65 -8.57 -5.92
C PHE A 131 25.78 -7.84 -6.66
N LYS A 132 26.29 -6.74 -6.06
CA LYS A 132 27.29 -5.82 -6.64
C LYS A 132 26.95 -5.38 -8.07
N SER A 133 25.66 -5.35 -8.41
CA SER A 133 25.19 -5.05 -9.76
C SER A 133 24.06 -4.03 -9.73
N THR A 134 24.26 -2.95 -10.46
CA THR A 134 23.29 -1.86 -10.61
C THR A 134 22.06 -2.30 -11.41
N ARG A 135 22.24 -3.18 -12.40
CA ARG A 135 21.12 -3.72 -13.21
C ARG A 135 20.10 -4.45 -12.34
N PHE A 136 20.57 -5.28 -11.41
CA PHE A 136 19.70 -6.03 -10.48
C PHE A 136 18.97 -5.11 -9.52
N SER A 137 19.70 -4.14 -8.94
CA SER A 137 19.11 -3.16 -8.04
C SER A 137 18.00 -2.39 -8.73
N VAL A 138 18.22 -1.90 -9.96
CA VAL A 138 17.21 -1.17 -10.74
C VAL A 138 15.98 -2.03 -11.07
N MET A 139 16.18 -3.29 -11.48
CA MET A 139 15.05 -4.22 -11.72
C MET A 139 14.19 -4.42 -10.46
N ILE A 140 14.84 -4.68 -9.32
CA ILE A 140 14.14 -4.82 -8.03
C ILE A 140 13.42 -3.53 -7.63
N SER A 141 14.07 -2.37 -7.76
CA SER A 141 13.44 -1.09 -7.47
C SER A 141 12.20 -0.87 -8.33
N ALA A 142 12.26 -1.17 -9.62
CA ALA A 142 11.14 -1.02 -10.54
C ALA A 142 9.96 -1.92 -10.15
N ILE A 143 10.24 -3.18 -9.79
CA ILE A 143 9.20 -4.10 -9.32
C ILE A 143 8.60 -3.63 -8.00
N LEU A 144 9.42 -3.18 -7.05
CA LEU A 144 8.93 -2.65 -5.78
C LEU A 144 8.07 -1.40 -6.00
N ILE A 145 8.47 -0.46 -6.86
CA ILE A 145 7.66 0.71 -7.21
C ILE A 145 6.30 0.28 -7.75
N LEU A 146 6.25 -0.71 -8.64
CA LEU A 146 4.99 -1.25 -9.16
C LEU A 146 4.15 -1.88 -8.05
N LEU A 147 4.77 -2.67 -7.17
CA LEU A 147 4.10 -3.35 -6.04
C LEU A 147 3.51 -2.34 -5.04
N TYR A 148 4.29 -1.34 -4.64
CA TYR A 148 3.81 -0.26 -3.77
C TYR A 148 2.73 0.58 -4.49
N GLY A 149 2.91 0.92 -5.77
CA GLY A 149 1.87 1.59 -6.56
C GLY A 149 0.55 0.81 -6.59
N PHE A 150 0.61 -0.50 -6.80
CA PHE A 150 -0.54 -1.39 -6.75
C PHE A 150 -1.21 -1.40 -5.37
N LEU A 151 -0.41 -1.44 -4.29
CA LEU A 151 -0.91 -1.38 -2.92
C LEU A 151 -1.60 -0.04 -2.63
N TYR A 152 -1.05 1.08 -3.12
CA TYR A 152 -1.68 2.39 -3.00
C TYR A 152 -3.04 2.46 -3.70
N ILE A 153 -3.13 1.94 -4.93
CA ILE A 153 -4.39 1.84 -5.70
C ILE A 153 -5.42 1.03 -4.90
N ASN A 154 -5.03 -0.14 -4.37
CA ASN A 154 -5.93 -0.97 -3.57
C ASN A 154 -6.46 -0.26 -2.31
N ILE A 155 -5.64 0.57 -1.66
CA ILE A 155 -6.06 1.32 -0.48
C ILE A 155 -7.05 2.44 -0.83
N GLN A 156 -6.85 3.10 -1.98
CA GLN A 156 -7.72 4.18 -2.42
C GLN A 156 -9.08 3.68 -2.93
N LEU A 157 -9.11 2.50 -3.55
CA LEU A 157 -10.31 1.91 -4.14
C LEU A 157 -11.04 1.00 -3.14
N GLN A 158 -11.61 1.62 -2.08
CA GLN A 158 -12.34 0.91 -1.02
C GLN A 158 -13.36 -0.12 -1.54
N ASP A 159 -14.10 0.21 -2.59
CA ASP A 159 -15.18 -0.64 -3.12
C ASP A 159 -14.72 -1.60 -4.23
N TYR A 160 -13.55 -1.36 -4.82
CA TYR A 160 -13.00 -2.16 -5.94
C TYR A 160 -11.74 -2.94 -5.58
N ALA A 161 -11.34 -2.97 -4.30
CA ALA A 161 -10.12 -3.63 -3.87
C ALA A 161 -10.05 -5.12 -4.24
N LEU A 162 -11.19 -5.84 -4.17
CA LEU A 162 -11.27 -7.25 -4.60
C LEU A 162 -11.05 -7.44 -6.11
N LEU A 163 -11.59 -6.52 -6.93
CA LEU A 163 -11.45 -6.56 -8.38
C LEU A 163 -9.99 -6.30 -8.79
N PHE A 164 -9.38 -5.24 -8.27
CA PHE A 164 -7.98 -4.92 -8.57
C PHE A 164 -7.03 -5.96 -7.97
N GLY A 165 -7.31 -6.46 -6.76
CA GLY A 165 -6.60 -7.57 -6.13
C GLY A 165 -6.54 -8.83 -7.00
N SER A 166 -7.71 -9.29 -7.45
CA SER A 166 -7.83 -10.50 -8.29
C SER A 166 -7.22 -10.33 -9.68
N LEU A 167 -7.44 -9.18 -10.35
CA LEU A 167 -6.80 -8.87 -11.63
C LEU A 167 -5.28 -8.80 -11.51
N GLY A 168 -4.76 -8.17 -10.45
CA GLY A 168 -3.32 -8.10 -10.20
C GLY A 168 -2.71 -9.48 -10.00
N LEU A 169 -3.34 -10.32 -9.16
CA LEU A 169 -2.92 -11.71 -8.95
C LEU A 169 -2.96 -12.54 -10.23
N PHE A 170 -4.02 -12.41 -11.03
CA PHE A 170 -4.14 -13.09 -12.31
C PHE A 170 -3.01 -12.71 -13.28
N LEU A 171 -2.71 -11.41 -13.38
CA LEU A 171 -1.67 -10.89 -14.26
C LEU A 171 -0.27 -11.36 -13.81
N VAL A 172 0.00 -11.32 -12.50
CA VAL A 172 1.26 -11.86 -11.95
C VAL A 172 1.38 -13.35 -12.23
N LEU A 173 0.32 -14.13 -12.02
CA LEU A 173 0.32 -15.55 -12.33
C LEU A 173 0.59 -15.81 -13.83
N ALA A 174 -0.05 -15.06 -14.72
CA ALA A 174 0.18 -15.15 -16.16
C ALA A 174 1.65 -14.84 -16.53
N ILE A 175 2.24 -13.80 -15.94
CA ILE A 175 3.66 -13.46 -16.12
C ILE A 175 4.56 -14.59 -15.63
N VAL A 176 4.29 -15.11 -14.43
CA VAL A 176 5.06 -16.23 -13.85
C VAL A 176 5.02 -17.42 -14.79
N MET A 177 3.83 -17.86 -15.23
CA MET A 177 3.66 -18.99 -16.15
C MET A 177 4.37 -18.75 -17.48
N TYR A 178 4.34 -17.52 -18.01
CA TYR A 178 5.02 -17.18 -19.24
C TYR A 178 6.55 -17.27 -19.11
N ILE A 179 7.10 -16.72 -18.02
CA ILE A 179 8.54 -16.70 -17.76
C ILE A 179 9.07 -18.11 -17.49
N THR A 180 8.33 -18.93 -16.72
CA THR A 180 8.77 -20.28 -16.34
C THR A 180 8.58 -21.32 -17.45
N ARG A 181 7.86 -21.00 -18.54
CA ARG A 181 7.55 -21.93 -19.65
C ARG A 181 8.77 -22.65 -20.23
N HIS A 182 9.92 -22.00 -20.25
CA HIS A 182 11.15 -22.52 -20.83
C HIS A 182 12.19 -22.91 -19.78
N PHE A 183 11.83 -22.94 -18.50
CA PHE A 183 12.75 -23.27 -17.42
C PHE A 183 12.81 -24.79 -17.24
N ASP A 184 13.93 -25.39 -17.66
CA ASP A 184 14.15 -26.82 -17.58
C ASP A 184 14.56 -27.23 -16.16
N TRP A 185 13.56 -27.30 -15.26
CA TRP A 185 13.73 -27.61 -13.84
C TRP A 185 14.47 -28.93 -13.61
N TYR A 186 14.35 -29.88 -14.54
CA TYR A 186 14.80 -31.25 -14.35
C TYR A 186 16.28 -31.48 -14.72
N HIS A 187 16.93 -30.54 -15.41
CA HIS A 187 18.31 -30.73 -15.85
C HIS A 187 19.33 -30.51 -14.70
N ASP A 188 19.03 -29.61 -13.74
CA ASP A 188 19.93 -29.33 -12.59
C ASP A 188 19.88 -30.43 -11.50
N PHE A 189 18.75 -31.13 -11.31
CA PHE A 189 18.67 -32.23 -10.33
C PHE A 189 19.48 -33.47 -10.73
N ARG A 190 19.79 -33.65 -12.01
CA ARG A 190 20.50 -34.85 -12.52
C ARG A 190 22.03 -34.72 -12.47
N SER A 191 22.58 -33.51 -12.38
CA SER A 191 24.03 -33.29 -12.24
C SER A 191 24.54 -33.53 -10.82
N GLU A 192 23.73 -33.28 -9.78
CA GLU A 192 24.13 -33.56 -8.39
C GLU A 192 24.13 -35.07 -8.09
N SER A 193 23.19 -35.84 -8.65
CA SER A 193 23.15 -37.30 -8.49
C SER A 193 24.32 -38.02 -9.16
N LYS A 194 24.88 -37.48 -10.25
CA LYS A 194 26.05 -38.05 -10.94
C LYS A 194 27.40 -37.63 -10.34
N ALA A 195 27.43 -36.64 -9.45
CA ALA A 195 28.64 -36.26 -8.72
C ALA A 195 28.84 -37.07 -7.42
N GLN A 196 27.83 -37.86 -7.03
CA GLN A 196 27.82 -38.70 -5.82
C GLN A 196 27.82 -40.22 -6.13
N THR A 197 28.02 -40.62 -7.39
CA THR A 197 28.22 -42.02 -7.83
C THR A 197 29.55 -42.15 -8.55
#